data_AF-A0A5B6VJ85-F1
#
_entry.id   AF-A0A5B6VJ85-F1
#
_cell.length_a   1.000
_cell.length_b   1.000
_cell.length_c   1.000
_cell.angle_alpha   90.00
_cell.angle_beta   90.00
_cell.angle_gamma   90.00
#
_symmetry.space_group_name_H-M   'P 1'
#
loop_
_entity.id
_entity.type
_entity.pdbx_description
1 polymer ?
#
loop_
_entity_poly.entity_id
_entity_poly.type
_entity_poly.pdbx_seq_one_letter_code
_entity_poly.pdbx_strand_id
1 'polypeptide(L)' 'MGKVTYKLKLPEGTRIYSTFHVSQLKKHVGTTISSLALPLVSPDEAFLKEPVRILKRRMTNKGN' A
#
# COMPACT_ATOMS: atom_id res chain seq x y z
N MET A 1 5.25 -21.10 7.80
CA MET A 1 5.91 -20.14 6.89
C MET A 1 5.73 -20.64 5.46
N GLY A 2 4.99 -19.91 4.62
CA GLY A 2 4.67 -20.37 3.26
C GLY A 2 5.90 -20.33 2.35
N LYS A 3 6.10 -21.37 1.54
CA LYS A 3 7.22 -21.61 0.60
C LYS A 3 7.54 -20.45 -0.38
N VAL A 4 6.66 -19.44 -0.46
CA VAL A 4 6.59 -18.39 -1.49
C VAL A 4 6.66 -16.98 -0.89
N THR A 5 7.30 -16.87 0.27
CA THR A 5 7.46 -15.62 1.00
C THR A 5 8.80 -14.97 0.65
N TYR A 6 8.78 -13.72 0.19
CA TYR A 6 9.98 -12.95 -0.14
C TYR A 6 10.23 -11.87 0.91
N LYS A 7 11.51 -11.54 1.14
CA LYS A 7 11.95 -10.48 2.05
C LYS A 7 12.56 -9.33 1.26
N LEU A 8 12.11 -8.10 1.50
CA LEU A 8 12.71 -6.88 0.95
C LEU A 8 13.73 -6.28 1.92
N LYS A 9 14.76 -5.66 1.34
CA LYS A 9 15.66 -4.76 2.07
C LYS A 9 15.02 -3.38 2.10
N LEU A 10 14.49 -2.99 3.26
CA LEU A 10 13.83 -1.71 3.47
C LEU A 10 14.78 -0.71 4.14
N PRO A 11 14.64 0.61 3.89
CA PRO A 11 15.36 1.64 4.62
C PRO A 11 15.01 1.64 6.12
N GLU A 12 15.91 2.18 6.96
CA GLU A 12 15.60 2.42 8.37
C GLU A 12 14.39 3.37 8.53
N GLY A 13 13.58 3.14 9.57
CA GLY A 13 12.34 3.90 9.80
C GLY A 13 11.13 3.45 9.00
N THR A 14 11.27 2.40 8.18
CA THR A 14 10.16 1.84 7.42
C THR A 14 9.16 1.12 8.33
N ARG A 15 7.89 1.50 8.24
CA ARG A 15 6.78 0.91 9.04
C ARG A 15 5.98 -0.18 8.32
N ILE A 16 6.45 -0.66 7.17
CA ILE A 16 5.82 -1.78 6.45
C ILE A 16 6.57 -3.09 6.72
N TYR A 17 5.86 -4.21 6.65
CA TYR A 17 6.47 -5.52 6.79
C TYR A 17 7.41 -5.82 5.61
N SER A 18 8.62 -6.26 5.93
CA SER A 18 9.62 -6.66 4.93
C SER A 18 9.27 -7.96 4.21
N THR A 19 8.30 -8.71 4.72
CA THR A 19 8.03 -10.09 4.34
C THR A 19 6.62 -10.21 3.77
N PHE A 20 6.48 -10.66 2.53
CA PHE A 20 5.17 -10.83 1.87
C PHE A 20 5.16 -11.99 0.87
N HIS A 21 3.95 -12.41 0.50
CA HIS A 21 3.75 -13.49 -0.47
C HIS A 21 3.86 -12.96 -1.91
N VAL A 22 4.52 -13.72 -2.80
CA VAL A 22 4.77 -13.29 -4.20
C VAL A 22 3.50 -12.93 -4.97
N SER A 23 2.36 -13.56 -4.65
CA SER A 23 1.07 -13.24 -5.29
C SER A 23 0.53 -11.83 -4.98
N GLN A 24 1.08 -11.15 -3.96
CA GLN A 24 0.72 -9.78 -3.62
C GLN A 24 1.45 -8.76 -4.51
N LEU A 25 2.47 -9.18 -5.27
CA LEU A 25 3.15 -8.30 -6.22
C LEU A 25 2.24 -8.01 -7.40
N LYS A 26 1.98 -6.72 -7.63
CA LYS A 26 1.29 -6.24 -8.82
C LYS A 26 2.31 -5.90 -9.90
N LYS A 27 1.97 -6.17 -11.16
CA LYS A 27 2.74 -5.71 -12.31
C LYS A 27 2.83 -4.18 -12.24
N HIS A 28 4.04 -3.63 -12.36
CA HIS A 28 4.24 -2.19 -12.51
C HIS A 28 3.65 -1.73 -13.85
N VAL A 29 2.83 -0.68 -13.81
CA VAL A 29 2.14 -0.13 -14.98
C VAL A 29 2.54 1.34 -15.10
N GLY A 30 3.17 1.70 -16.22
CA GLY A 30 3.65 3.05 -16.52
C GLY A 30 5.19 3.13 -16.56
N THR A 31 5.72 4.24 -17.06
CA THR A 31 7.17 4.48 -17.18
C THR A 31 7.75 5.17 -15.94
N THR A 32 6.90 5.77 -15.12
CA THR A 32 7.32 6.52 -13.93
C THR A 32 7.66 5.57 -12.79
N ILE A 33 8.84 5.73 -12.21
CA ILE A 33 9.22 5.08 -10.96
C ILE A 33 8.28 5.62 -9.88
N SER A 34 7.46 4.74 -9.29
CA SER A 34 6.67 5.09 -8.11
C SER A 34 7.66 5.53 -7.02
N SER A 35 7.46 6.74 -6.50
CA SER A 35 8.25 7.42 -5.45
C SER A 35 9.18 6.47 -4.67
N LEU A 36 10.49 6.75 -4.69
CA LEU A 36 11.49 6.04 -3.87
C LEU A 36 11.24 6.22 -2.38
N ALA A 37 10.63 7.35 -1.99
CA ALA A 37 10.21 7.59 -0.63
C ALA A 37 8.91 6.83 -0.35
N LEU A 38 8.97 5.89 0.58
CA LEU A 38 7.77 5.26 1.14
C LEU A 38 6.91 6.35 1.78
N PRO A 39 5.59 6.36 1.55
CA PRO A 39 4.70 7.32 2.19
C PRO A 39 4.83 7.18 3.71
N LEU A 40 5.04 8.31 4.39
CA LEU A 40 5.09 8.35 5.84
C LEU A 40 3.70 7.98 6.38
N VAL A 41 3.57 6.76 6.88
CA VAL A 41 2.36 6.32 7.57
C VAL A 41 2.39 6.98 8.95
N SER A 42 1.38 7.77 9.29
CA SER A 42 1.18 8.31 10.65
C SER A 42 1.06 7.15 11.66
N PRO A 43 1.50 7.29 12.92
CA PRO A 43 1.36 6.25 13.97
C PRO A 43 0.01 5.52 13.93
N ASP A 44 -1.07 6.25 13.64
CA ASP A 44 -2.47 5.79 13.55
C ASP A 44 -2.85 5.08 12.23
N GLU A 45 -1.89 4.59 11.43
CA GLU A 45 -2.11 3.86 10.16
C GLU A 45 -2.89 4.60 9.06
N ALA A 46 -3.30 5.85 9.30
CA ALA A 46 -3.95 6.66 8.29
C ALA A 46 -2.93 7.09 7.23
N PHE A 47 -3.08 6.56 6.02
CA PHE A 47 -2.50 7.21 4.84
C PHE A 47 -3.10 8.62 4.76
N LEU A 48 -2.26 9.64 4.96
CA LEU A 48 -2.63 11.05 4.73
C LEU A 48 -2.75 11.34 3.23
N LYS A 49 -3.52 10.53 2.51
CA LYS A 49 -3.76 10.71 1.08
C LYS A 49 -5.23 11.02 0.90
N GLU A 50 -5.53 12.32 0.98
CA GLU A 50 -6.85 12.81 0.61
C GLU A 50 -7.00 12.83 -0.91
N PRO A 51 -8.18 12.46 -1.45
CA PRO A 51 -8.43 12.57 -2.87
C PRO A 51 -8.54 14.04 -3.27
N VAL A 52 -7.81 14.45 -4.31
CA VAL A 52 -7.94 15.80 -4.92
C VAL A 52 -9.38 16.07 -5.35
N ARG A 53 -10.09 15.02 -5.82
CA ARG A 53 -11.50 15.10 -6.16
C ARG A 53 -12.18 13.72 -6.11
N ILE A 54 -13.36 13.66 -5.51
CA ILE A 54 -14.23 12.48 -5.55
C ILE A 54 -15.00 12.50 -6.87
N LEU A 55 -14.78 11.50 -7.74
CA LEU A 55 -15.49 11.41 -9.03
C LEU A 55 -16.88 10.80 -8.90
N LYS A 56 -17.07 9.82 -8.03
CA LYS A 56 -18.36 9.16 -7.77
C LYS A 56 -18.35 8.44 -6.43
N ARG A 57 -19.41 8.58 -5.64
CA ARG A 57 -19.61 7.83 -4.38
C ARG A 57 -20.61 6.70 -4.62
N ARG A 58 -20.30 5.49 -4.14
CA ARG A 58 -21.25 4.37 -4.09
C ARG A 58 -21.78 4.25 -2.66
N MET A 59 -23.10 4.32 -2.49
CA MET A 59 -23.76 4.08 -1.21
C MET A 59 -24.14 2.59 -1.14
N THR A 60 -23.70 1.89 -0.11
CA THR A 60 -24.12 0.51 0.17
C THR A 60 -25.06 0.54 1.37
N ASN A 61 -26.31 0.15 1.20
CA ASN A 61 -27.22 -0.07 2.32
C ASN A 61 -26.70 -1.28 3.10
N LYS A 62 -26.23 -1.05 4.32
CA LYS A 62 -25.98 -2.11 5.29
C LYS A 62 -27.32 -2.31 6.01
N GLY A 63 -27.99 -3.43 5.73
CA GLY A 63 -29.27 -3.76 6.37
C GLY A 63 -29.12 -3.73 7.89
N ASN A 64 -30.12 -3.15 8.56
CA ASN A 64 -30.23 -3.06 10.02
C ASN A 64 -30.39 -4.45 10.65
#